data_AF-A0A6N2NAS9-F1
#
_entry.id   AF-A0A6N2NAS9-F1
#
_cell.length_a   1.000
_cell.length_b   1.000
_cell.length_c   1.000
_cell.angle_alpha   90.00
_cell.angle_beta   90.00
_cell.angle_gamma   90.00
#
_symmetry.space_group_name_H-M   'P 1'
#
loop_
_entity.id
_entity.type
_entity.pdbx_description
1 polymer ?
#
loop_
_entity_poly.entity_id
_entity_poly.type
_entity_poly.pdbx_seq_one_letter_code
_entity_poly.pdbx_strand_id
1 'polypeptide(L)'
;MLVALADTGIQLLGIGQSNSTAANWVSHNVVAHYPATNITGICVGSEVFTTTPNAAPVLVNAMKYIQSALVASNLDRQIKVSTPLSSSVILDSFPPSQGLL
;
A
#
# COMPACT_ATOMS: atom_id res chain seq x y z
N MET A 1 15.39 -2.62 6.92
CA MET A 1 13.94 -2.78 6.69
C MET A 1 13.58 -1.83 5.57
N LEU A 2 13.32 -2.34 4.37
CA LEU A 2 12.88 -1.50 3.25
C LEU A 2 11.37 -1.63 3.09
N VAL A 3 10.70 -0.49 2.95
CA VAL A 3 9.28 -0.39 2.60
C VAL A 3 9.24 -0.03 1.11
N ALA A 4 8.60 -0.86 0.29
CA ALA A 4 8.35 -0.49 -1.10
C ALA A 4 7.17 0.50 -1.13
N LEU A 5 7.36 1.65 -1.78
CA LEU A 5 6.36 2.70 -1.89
C LEU A 5 5.70 2.67 -3.28
N ALA A 6 4.40 2.44 -3.33
CA ALA A 6 3.60 2.72 -4.52
C ALA A 6 3.12 4.19 -4.43
N ASP A 7 4.03 5.12 -4.72
CA ASP A 7 3.95 6.50 -4.23
C ASP A 7 3.27 7.49 -5.20
N THR A 8 3.26 7.22 -6.50
CA THR A 8 2.66 8.17 -7.46
C THR A 8 1.17 7.89 -7.63
N GLY A 9 0.33 8.93 -7.56
CA GLY A 9 -1.12 8.80 -7.76
C GLY A 9 -1.50 8.08 -9.06
N ILE A 10 -0.68 8.21 -10.12
CA ILE A 10 -0.84 7.49 -11.39
C ILE A 10 -0.55 5.99 -11.24
N GLN A 11 0.51 5.60 -10.53
CA GLN A 11 0.77 4.18 -10.23
C GLN A 11 -0.32 3.59 -9.36
N LEU A 12 -0.82 4.33 -8.36
CA LEU A 12 -1.91 3.86 -7.51
C LEU A 12 -3.18 3.58 -8.32
N LEU A 13 -3.54 4.46 -9.25
CA LEU A 13 -4.69 4.26 -10.15
C LEU A 13 -4.50 3.02 -11.02
N GLY A 14 -3.33 2.88 -11.67
CA GLY A 14 -3.05 1.71 -12.51
C GLY A 14 -3.09 0.39 -11.74
N ILE A 15 -2.47 0.36 -10.56
CA ILE A 15 -2.48 -0.80 -9.65
C ILE A 15 -3.91 -1.07 -9.17
N GLY A 16 -4.67 -0.04 -8.79
CA GLY A 16 -6.03 -0.15 -8.26
C GLY A 16 -7.11 -0.48 -9.29
N GLN A 17 -6.81 -0.36 -10.58
CA GLN A 17 -7.72 -0.70 -11.68
C GLN A 17 -7.43 -2.07 -12.31
N SER A 18 -6.25 -2.66 -12.09
CA SER A 18 -5.82 -3.87 -12.80
C SER A 18 -4.91 -4.77 -11.95
N ASN A 19 -5.35 -6.03 -11.77
CA ASN A 19 -4.53 -7.02 -11.06
C ASN A 19 -3.20 -7.33 -11.77
N SER A 20 -3.16 -7.22 -13.09
CA SER A 20 -1.98 -7.57 -13.88
C SER A 20 -0.94 -6.46 -13.78
N THR A 21 -1.41 -5.22 -13.68
CA THR A 21 -0.55 -4.07 -13.37
C THR A 21 0.04 -4.20 -11.97
N ALA A 22 -0.78 -4.59 -10.98
CA ALA A 22 -0.30 -4.86 -9.62
C ALA A 22 0.73 -6.02 -9.57
N ALA A 23 0.46 -7.13 -10.27
CA ALA A 23 1.36 -8.27 -10.34
C ALA A 23 2.70 -7.91 -11.00
N ASN A 24 2.66 -7.15 -12.10
CA ASN A 24 3.87 -6.63 -12.73
C ASN A 24 4.66 -5.73 -11.78
N TRP A 25 3.99 -4.84 -11.04
CA TRP A 25 4.65 -3.99 -10.08
C TRP A 25 5.34 -4.81 -8.97
N VAL A 26 4.66 -5.82 -8.39
CA VAL A 26 5.25 -6.70 -7.37
C VAL A 26 6.43 -7.48 -7.94
N SER A 27 6.33 -7.99 -9.17
CA SER A 27 7.42 -8.71 -9.82
C SER A 27 8.68 -7.85 -9.93
N HIS A 28 8.54 -6.63 -10.45
CA HIS A 28 9.68 -5.74 -10.73
C HIS A 28 10.24 -5.07 -9.48
N ASN A 29 9.42 -4.74 -8.48
CA ASN A 29 9.85 -3.92 -7.34
C ASN A 29 10.08 -4.74 -6.07
N VAL A 30 9.54 -5.96 -5.99
CA VAL A 30 9.63 -6.81 -4.79
C VAL A 30 10.35 -8.11 -5.12
N VAL A 31 9.79 -8.91 -6.03
CA VAL A 31 10.32 -10.26 -6.32
C VAL A 31 11.73 -10.19 -6.90
N ALA A 32 12.00 -9.25 -7.82
CA ALA A 32 13.32 -9.08 -8.43
C ALA A 32 14.45 -8.76 -7.42
N HIS A 33 14.10 -8.25 -6.24
CA HIS A 33 15.06 -7.82 -5.22
C HIS A 33 15.07 -8.71 -3.98
N TYR A 34 14.05 -9.55 -3.80
CA TYR A 34 13.95 -10.51 -2.70
C TYR A 34 14.62 -11.84 -3.08
N PRO A 35 15.41 -12.48 -2.22
CA PRO A 35 15.69 -12.15 -0.81
C PRO A 35 16.95 -11.30 -0.59
N ALA A 36 17.64 -10.87 -1.65
CA ALA A 36 18.88 -10.08 -1.53
C ALA A 36 18.67 -8.78 -0.74
N THR A 37 17.48 -8.19 -0.85
CA THR A 37 16.99 -7.08 -0.02
C THR A 37 15.93 -7.58 0.96
N ASN A 38 16.09 -7.24 2.24
CA ASN A 38 15.12 -7.58 3.27
C ASN A 38 13.89 -6.63 3.23
N ILE A 39 12.91 -7.00 2.40
CA ILE A 39 11.62 -6.34 2.26
C ILE A 39 10.63 -7.03 3.20
N THR A 40 10.05 -6.27 4.13
CA THR A 40 9.09 -6.81 5.12
C THR A 40 7.70 -6.20 4.99
N GLY A 41 7.56 -5.13 4.18
CA GLY A 41 6.29 -4.48 3.97
C GLY A 41 6.22 -3.63 2.71
N ILE A 42 4.99 -3.42 2.25
CA ILE A 42 4.64 -2.54 1.14
C ILE A 42 3.65 -1.50 1.67
N CYS A 43 3.97 -0.24 1.46
CA CYS A 43 3.09 0.88 1.74
C CYS A 43 2.45 1.35 0.42
N VAL A 44 1.14 1.21 0.33
CA VAL A 44 0.37 1.57 -0.86
C VAL A 44 -0.19 2.97 -0.69
N GLY A 45 0.24 3.90 -1.55
CA GLY A 45 -0.17 5.30 -1.53
C GLY A 45 0.64 6.19 -0.59
N SER A 46 0.59 7.49 -0.86
CA SER A 46 1.14 8.57 -0.04
C SER A 46 -0.02 9.45 0.38
N GLU A 47 -0.50 9.30 1.62
CA GLU A 47 -1.53 10.17 2.20
C GLU A 47 -2.78 10.39 1.33
N VAL A 48 -3.25 9.32 0.68
CA VAL A 48 -4.24 9.41 -0.40
C VAL A 48 -5.56 10.06 0.02
N PHE A 49 -5.87 10.02 1.32
CA PHE A 49 -7.07 10.61 1.90
C PHE A 49 -7.03 12.15 1.98
N THR A 50 -5.85 12.77 2.01
CA THR A 50 -5.71 14.24 2.08
C THR A 50 -5.49 14.86 0.70
N THR A 51 -4.95 14.11 -0.26
CA THR A 51 -4.55 14.64 -1.57
C THR A 51 -5.58 14.43 -2.68
N THR A 52 -6.40 13.38 -2.59
CA THR A 52 -7.26 12.95 -3.71
C THR A 52 -8.68 12.63 -3.25
N PRO A 53 -9.68 13.44 -3.63
CA PRO A 53 -11.08 13.15 -3.33
C PRO A 53 -11.50 11.78 -3.87
N ASN A 54 -12.25 11.00 -3.09
CA ASN A 54 -12.77 9.68 -3.47
C ASN A 54 -11.71 8.64 -3.87
N ALA A 55 -10.46 8.76 -3.40
CA ALA A 55 -9.43 7.76 -3.70
C ALA A 55 -9.55 6.47 -2.88
N ALA A 56 -10.39 6.45 -1.83
CA ALA A 56 -10.54 5.30 -0.95
C ALA A 56 -10.87 3.97 -1.67
N PRO A 57 -11.83 3.91 -2.62
CA PRO A 57 -12.13 2.67 -3.34
C PRO A 57 -10.94 2.17 -4.18
N VAL A 58 -10.21 3.09 -4.82
CA VAL A 58 -9.02 2.76 -5.62
C VAL A 58 -7.91 2.24 -4.72
N LEU A 59 -7.67 2.88 -3.57
CA LEU A 59 -6.68 2.45 -2.59
C LEU A 59 -6.98 1.04 -2.04
N VAL A 60 -8.24 0.78 -1.67
CA VAL A 60 -8.66 -0.55 -1.19
C VAL A 60 -8.44 -1.62 -2.26
N ASN A 61 -8.78 -1.33 -3.52
CA ASN A 61 -8.52 -2.27 -4.62
C ASN A 61 -7.03 -2.48 -4.85
N ALA A 62 -6.23 -1.41 -4.84
CA ALA A 62 -4.79 -1.49 -5.01
C ALA A 62 -4.14 -2.37 -3.93
N MET A 63 -4.49 -2.17 -2.65
CA MET A 63 -4.01 -3.01 -1.56
C MET A 63 -4.40 -4.48 -1.75
N LYS A 64 -5.65 -4.77 -2.16
CA LYS A 64 -6.10 -6.14 -2.44
C LYS A 64 -5.31 -6.77 -3.58
N TYR A 65 -5.08 -6.07 -4.68
CA TYR A 65 -4.36 -6.61 -5.83
C TYR A 65 -2.87 -6.83 -5.54
N ILE A 66 -2.22 -5.94 -4.80
CA ILE A 66 -0.85 -6.16 -4.32
C ILE A 66 -0.80 -7.38 -3.40
N GLN A 67 -1.75 -7.52 -2.47
CA GLN A 67 -1.83 -8.70 -1.61
C GLN A 67 -2.01 -9.98 -2.43
N SER A 68 -2.89 -10.00 -3.43
CA SER A 68 -3.06 -11.15 -4.32
C SER A 68 -1.78 -11.50 -5.08
N ALA A 69 -1.02 -10.50 -5.56
CA ALA A 69 0.25 -10.73 -6.23
C ALA A 69 1.34 -11.31 -5.30
N LEU A 70 1.36 -10.87 -4.03
CA LEU A 70 2.23 -11.46 -3.00
C LEU A 70 1.86 -12.91 -2.69
N VAL A 71 0.57 -13.23 -2.61
CA VAL A 71 0.08 -14.61 -2.44
C VAL A 71 0.53 -15.48 -3.62
N ALA A 72 0.36 -14.99 -4.86
CA ALA A 72 0.82 -15.71 -6.06
C ALA A 72 2.34 -15.93 -6.09
N SER A 73 3.10 -15.08 -5.40
CA SER A 73 4.56 -15.18 -5.27
C SER A 73 5.01 -15.92 -3.99
N ASN A 74 4.09 -16.43 -3.17
CA ASN A 74 4.35 -17.06 -1.86
C ASN A 74 5.08 -16.14 -0.85
N LEU A 75 4.89 -14.82 -0.95
CA LEU A 75 5.54 -13.82 -0.10
C LEU A 75 4.58 -13.17 0.93
N ASP A 76 3.28 -13.50 0.89
CA ASP A 76 2.23 -12.90 1.74
C ASP A 76 2.44 -13.09 3.26
N ARG A 77 3.17 -14.14 3.64
CA ARG A 77 3.53 -14.40 5.03
C ARG A 77 4.67 -13.51 5.51
N GLN A 78 5.58 -13.14 4.61
CA GLN A 78 6.83 -12.43 4.90
C GLN A 78 6.67 -10.92 4.70
N ILE A 79 5.87 -10.51 3.73
CA ILE A 79 5.68 -9.12 3.31
C ILE A 79 4.24 -8.71 3.59
N LYS A 80 4.05 -7.69 4.43
CA LYS A 80 2.72 -7.16 4.78
C LYS A 80 2.36 -5.92 3.96
N VAL A 81 1.10 -5.80 3.57
CA VAL A 81 0.58 -4.65 2.83
C VAL A 81 -0.12 -3.71 3.80
N SER A 82 0.17 -2.42 3.72
CA SER A 82 -0.46 -1.37 4.52
C SER A 82 -0.55 -0.06 3.73
N THR A 83 -1.21 0.95 4.28
CA THR A 83 -1.24 2.31 3.74
C THR A 83 -0.79 3.28 4.85
N PRO A 84 0.08 4.25 4.55
CA PRO A 84 0.32 5.34 5.48
C PRO A 84 -0.94 6.20 5.59
N LEU A 85 -1.26 6.63 6.81
CA LEU A 85 -2.32 7.57 7.11
C LEU A 85 -1.71 8.79 7.80
N SER A 86 -2.08 9.99 7.37
CA SER A 86 -1.67 11.23 8.03
C SER A 86 -2.40 11.37 9.37
N SER A 87 -1.73 11.95 10.37
CA SER A 87 -2.34 12.28 11.66
C SER A 87 -3.51 13.27 11.53
N SER A 88 -3.59 14.02 10.42
CA SER A 88 -4.71 14.91 10.10
C SER A 88 -6.04 14.18 9.92
N VAL A 89 -6.04 12.84 9.80
CA VAL A 89 -7.27 12.02 9.79
C VAL A 89 -7.91 11.95 11.18
N ILE A 90 -7.16 12.20 12.26
CA ILE A 90 -7.67 12.17 13.64
C ILE A 90 -8.33 13.53 13.96
N LEU A 91 -9.64 13.54 14.19
CA LEU A 91 -10.44 14.75 14.46
C LEU A 91 -10.20 15.30 15.87
N ASP A 92 -10.19 14.43 16.88
CA ASP A 92 -9.89 14.75 18.27
C ASP A 92 -8.82 13.79 18.76
N SER A 93 -7.63 14.31 19.06
CA SER A 93 -6.45 13.49 19.42
C SER A 93 -6.11 13.52 20.91
N PHE A 94 -6.85 14.31 21.72
CA PHE A 94 -6.54 14.48 23.13
C PHE A 94 -7.78 14.43 24.04
N PRO A 95 -7.73 13.71 25.18
CA PRO A 95 -6.67 12.78 25.57
C PRO A 95 -6.53 11.62 24.57
N PRO A 96 -5.36 10.94 24.47
CA PRO A 96 -5.16 9.89 23.46
C PRO A 96 -6.22 8.77 23.48
N SER A 97 -6.87 8.55 24.64
CA SER A 97 -7.98 7.60 24.79
C SER A 97 -9.28 8.03 24.08
N GLN A 98 -9.38 9.29 23.62
CA GLN A 98 -10.54 9.86 22.94
C GLN A 98 -10.32 10.07 21.42
N GLY A 99 -9.26 9.49 20.86
CA GLY A 99 -8.98 9.49 19.42
C GLY A 99 -10.22 9.18 18.56
N LEU A 100 -10.69 10.15 17.78
CA LEU A 100 -11.80 9.98 16.82
C LEU A 100 -11.28 10.02 15.37
N LEU A 101 -11.62 9.01 14.56
CA LEU A 101 -11.32 8.91 13.12
C LEU A 101 -12.52 9.32 12.25
#